data_AF-A0A7J4AWN2-F1
#
_entry.id   AF-A0A7J4AWN2-F1
#
_cell.length_a   1.000
_cell.length_b   1.000
_cell.length_c   1.000
_cell.angle_alpha   90.00
_cell.angle_beta   90.00
_cell.angle_gamma   90.00
#
_symmetry.space_group_name_H-M   'P 1'
#
loop_
_entity.id
_entity.type
_entity.pdbx_description
1 polymer ?
#
loop_
_entity_poly.entity_id
_entity_poly.type
_entity_poly.pdbx_seq_one_letter_code
_entity_poly.pdbx_strand_id
1 'polypeptide(L)'
;MKMTKVGAFKIEIPKTTLYNFYVERKYSLRKIAQLFKCAHYTIRKRLINYGIPTRSHYEAIRRGNTHPYYGKPLPESVKRKLSEMSKGRKLSDETKRKMSLIAKKRGMPEKVWRRGVEARIGKPLTQETKKKISKALRLYWQQKKFNIPKDELEKLYWKENLSIKDIAKKFGASKSTIRKLLKDYGIRRRNYKETLEILSKKTKERWQKPESEKIVRKIVQSLNKRPNNTERKVAKIIQKLGLPFKYTGNGSVVIGRRCPDFTYMSGKKVIEVFGEPWHQNSFKVIPYSKTEEGTIAHYSRWGFDCLVIWSKELKDETKVAKKISDFARIKGASYEPD
;
A
#
# COMPACT_ATOMS: atom_id res chain seq x y z
N MET A 1 26.07 29.03 26.88
CA MET A 1 24.81 29.67 26.42
C MET A 1 23.91 28.62 25.81
N LYS A 2 22.85 28.18 26.51
CA LYS A 2 21.90 27.16 26.01
C LYS A 2 20.91 27.82 25.05
N MET A 3 20.89 27.40 23.80
CA MET A 3 19.88 27.84 22.82
C MET A 3 18.50 27.28 23.21
N THR A 4 17.58 28.17 23.55
CA THR A 4 16.17 27.85 23.80
C THR A 4 15.49 27.46 22.48
N LYS A 5 14.81 26.30 22.46
CA LYS A 5 13.98 25.89 21.31
C LYS A 5 12.78 26.83 21.22
N VAL A 6 12.78 27.73 20.24
CA VAL A 6 11.63 28.59 19.92
C VAL A 6 10.46 27.72 19.46
N GLY A 7 9.32 27.83 20.16
CA GLY A 7 8.09 27.10 19.86
C GLY A 7 7.58 27.39 18.44
N ALA A 8 7.07 26.36 17.77
CA ALA A 8 6.59 26.48 16.38
C ALA A 8 5.41 27.44 16.27
N PHE A 9 5.60 28.58 15.58
CA PHE A 9 4.54 29.52 15.22
C PHE A 9 3.34 28.80 14.58
N LYS A 10 2.18 28.83 15.25
CA LYS A 10 0.95 28.15 14.80
C LYS A 10 0.17 29.08 13.87
N ILE A 11 0.57 29.14 12.60
CA ILE A 11 -0.09 29.97 11.58
C ILE A 11 -1.48 29.42 11.29
N GLU A 12 -2.54 30.13 11.72
CA GLU A 12 -3.93 29.74 11.51
C GLU A 12 -4.43 30.18 10.14
N ILE A 13 -4.97 29.23 9.36
CA ILE A 13 -5.48 29.46 8.01
C ILE A 13 -6.90 28.92 7.97
N PRO A 14 -7.94 29.77 7.85
CA PRO A 14 -9.33 29.32 7.81
C PRO A 14 -9.62 28.36 6.65
N LYS A 15 -10.54 27.42 6.87
CA LYS A 15 -10.93 26.41 5.87
C LYS A 15 -11.44 27.05 4.58
N THR A 16 -12.26 28.09 4.68
CA THR A 16 -12.84 28.85 3.55
C THR A 16 -11.75 29.49 2.69
N THR A 17 -10.78 30.16 3.32
CA THR A 17 -9.62 30.76 2.64
C THR A 17 -8.78 29.70 1.94
N LEU A 18 -8.51 28.58 2.60
CA LEU A 18 -7.72 27.50 2.02
C LEU A 18 -8.46 26.79 0.87
N TYR A 19 -9.78 26.65 0.97
CA TYR A 19 -10.64 26.11 -0.08
C TYR A 19 -10.68 27.04 -1.30
N ASN A 20 -10.90 28.34 -1.11
CA ASN A 20 -10.89 29.32 -2.20
C ASN A 20 -9.54 29.31 -2.92
N PHE A 21 -8.41 29.39 -2.21
CA PHE A 21 -7.10 29.39 -2.85
C PHE A 21 -6.74 28.05 -3.52
N TYR A 22 -7.01 26.92 -2.88
CA TYR A 22 -6.58 25.61 -3.39
C TYR A 22 -7.56 24.98 -4.38
N VAL A 23 -8.87 25.10 -4.14
CA VAL A 23 -9.94 24.45 -4.91
C VAL A 23 -10.51 25.38 -5.96
N GLU A 24 -10.79 26.65 -5.66
CA GLU A 24 -11.42 27.56 -6.63
C GLU A 24 -10.37 28.24 -7.51
N ARG A 25 -9.42 28.95 -6.91
CA ARG A 25 -8.32 29.67 -7.60
C ARG A 25 -7.16 28.76 -8.03
N LYS A 26 -7.20 27.47 -7.66
CA LYS A 26 -6.24 26.41 -8.06
C LYS A 26 -4.76 26.66 -7.73
N TYR A 27 -4.44 27.48 -6.74
CA TYR A 27 -3.05 27.79 -6.36
C TYR A 27 -2.28 26.54 -5.92
N SER A 28 -0.97 26.52 -6.19
CA SER A 28 -0.10 25.42 -5.74
C SER A 28 0.14 25.51 -4.23
N LEU A 29 0.46 24.36 -3.59
CA LEU A 29 0.78 24.33 -2.16
C LEU A 29 1.95 25.28 -1.80
N ARG A 30 2.92 25.42 -2.72
CA ARG A 30 4.07 26.34 -2.56
C ARG A 30 3.65 27.80 -2.65
N LYS A 31 2.77 28.16 -3.58
CA LYS A 31 2.24 29.54 -3.70
C LYS A 31 1.43 29.93 -2.47
N ILE A 32 0.59 29.02 -1.98
CA ILE A 32 -0.17 29.25 -0.73
C ILE A 32 0.79 29.36 0.45
N ALA A 33 1.80 28.51 0.54
CA ALA A 33 2.83 28.59 1.57
C ALA A 33 3.58 29.94 1.59
N GLN A 34 3.91 30.49 0.42
CA GLN A 34 4.53 31.81 0.30
C GLN A 34 3.61 32.92 0.83
N LEU A 35 2.32 32.90 0.48
CA LEU A 35 1.34 33.88 0.97
C LEU A 35 1.22 33.89 2.50
N PHE A 36 1.26 32.71 3.10
CA PHE A 36 1.16 32.54 4.56
C PHE A 36 2.52 32.42 5.25
N LYS A 37 3.62 32.70 4.54
CA LYS A 37 5.02 32.58 5.02
C LYS A 37 5.28 31.31 5.84
N CYS A 38 4.80 30.18 5.35
CA CYS A 38 4.89 28.89 6.03
C CYS A 38 5.42 27.78 5.12
N ALA A 39 5.79 26.64 5.70
CA ALA A 39 6.19 25.48 4.89
C ALA A 39 4.99 24.91 4.10
N HIS A 40 5.22 24.50 2.85
CA HIS A 40 4.19 23.92 1.99
C HIS A 40 3.56 22.62 2.56
N TYR A 41 4.29 21.89 3.41
CA TYR A 41 3.75 20.75 4.14
C TYR A 41 2.69 21.15 5.18
N THR A 42 2.80 22.34 5.78
CA THR A 42 1.80 22.89 6.70
C THR A 42 0.46 23.10 6.00
N ILE A 43 0.50 23.64 4.77
CA ILE A 43 -0.68 23.79 3.91
C ILE A 43 -1.30 22.43 3.58
N ARG A 44 -0.48 21.44 3.21
CA ARG A 44 -0.95 20.07 2.92
C ARG A 44 -1.62 19.43 4.14
N LYS A 45 -1.03 19.55 5.32
CA LYS A 45 -1.57 19.01 6.57
C LYS A 45 -2.93 19.65 6.90
N ARG A 46 -3.07 20.96 6.69
CA ARG A 46 -4.35 21.67 6.88
C ARG A 46 -5.44 21.23 5.90
N LEU A 47 -5.10 21.02 4.62
CA LEU A 47 -6.06 20.47 3.65
C LEU A 47 -6.62 19.12 4.09
N ILE A 48 -5.74 18.23 4.57
CA ILE A 48 -6.14 16.91 5.09
C ILE A 48 -7.03 17.07 6.32
N ASN A 49 -6.64 17.90 7.30
CA ASN A 49 -7.42 18.13 8.51
C ASN A 49 -8.81 18.70 8.24
N TYR A 50 -8.94 19.55 7.21
CA TYR A 50 -10.24 20.12 6.81
C TYR A 50 -11.05 19.23 5.86
N GLY A 51 -10.55 18.03 5.51
CA GLY A 51 -11.22 17.10 4.61
C GLY A 51 -11.20 17.53 3.13
N ILE A 52 -10.30 18.43 2.75
CA ILE A 52 -10.18 18.91 1.37
C ILE A 52 -9.25 17.94 0.60
N PRO A 53 -9.71 17.28 -0.47
CA PRO A 53 -8.92 16.30 -1.20
C PRO A 53 -7.70 16.95 -1.85
N THR A 54 -6.51 16.39 -1.60
CA THR A 54 -5.26 16.87 -2.21
C THR A 54 -5.13 16.34 -3.64
N ARG A 55 -4.85 17.25 -4.59
CA ARG A 55 -4.55 16.94 -5.99
C ARG A 55 -3.33 16.01 -6.09
N SER A 56 -3.39 15.03 -6.99
CA SER A 56 -2.25 14.17 -7.32
C SER A 56 -1.11 14.97 -7.97
N HIS A 57 0.11 14.40 -7.95
CA HIS A 57 1.27 14.99 -8.62
C HIS A 57 0.98 15.33 -10.09
N TYR A 58 0.23 14.48 -10.79
CA TYR A 58 -0.16 14.67 -12.19
C TYR A 58 -1.22 15.77 -12.38
N GLU A 59 -2.18 15.88 -11.46
CA GLU A 59 -3.20 16.95 -11.46
C GLU A 59 -2.62 18.31 -11.08
N ALA A 60 -1.56 18.34 -10.27
CA ALA A 60 -0.80 19.54 -9.96
C ALA A 60 0.07 20.03 -11.14
N ILE A 61 0.58 19.10 -11.95
CA ILE A 61 1.45 19.39 -13.11
C ILE A 61 0.64 19.82 -14.35
N ARG A 62 -0.52 19.19 -14.63
CA ARG A 62 -1.27 19.39 -15.90
C ARG A 62 -1.83 20.81 -16.13
N ARG A 63 -1.79 21.71 -15.14
CA ARG A 63 -2.32 23.08 -15.30
C ARG A 63 -1.44 24.18 -14.69
N GLY A 64 -0.18 23.87 -14.36
CA GLY A 64 0.72 24.83 -13.76
C GLY A 64 1.61 25.53 -14.79
N ASN A 65 1.24 26.74 -15.20
CA ASN A 65 2.17 27.75 -15.75
C ASN A 65 3.19 28.22 -14.69
N THR A 66 3.57 27.35 -13.75
CA THR A 66 4.29 27.68 -12.52
C THR A 66 5.78 27.35 -12.59
N HIS A 67 6.25 26.78 -13.69
CA HIS A 67 7.68 26.76 -13.98
C HIS A 67 8.08 28.18 -14.43
N PRO A 68 9.16 28.79 -13.89
CA PRO A 68 9.57 30.15 -14.25
C PRO A 68 9.74 30.38 -15.76
N TYR A 69 10.06 29.30 -16.48
CA TYR A 69 10.24 29.29 -17.94
C TYR A 69 9.09 28.59 -18.70
N TYR A 70 7.92 28.41 -18.08
CA TYR A 70 6.77 27.85 -18.78
C TYR A 70 6.31 28.80 -19.89
N GLY A 71 6.41 28.36 -21.15
CA GLY A 71 6.09 29.19 -22.32
C GLY A 71 7.12 30.28 -22.63
N LYS A 72 8.22 30.37 -21.88
CA LYS A 72 9.34 31.29 -22.14
C LYS A 72 10.58 30.51 -22.58
N PRO A 73 11.40 31.03 -23.51
CA PRO A 73 12.69 30.41 -23.82
C PRO A 73 13.56 30.35 -22.56
N LEU A 74 14.32 29.26 -22.39
CA LEU A 74 15.26 29.12 -21.28
C LEU A 74 16.34 30.22 -21.35
N PRO A 75 16.86 30.70 -20.20
CA PRO A 75 17.96 31.65 -20.18
C PRO A 75 19.21 31.05 -20.80
N GLU A 76 20.02 31.89 -21.41
CA GLU A 76 21.21 31.43 -22.13
C GLU A 76 22.23 30.75 -21.21
N SER A 77 22.32 31.17 -19.95
CA SER A 77 23.14 30.52 -18.92
C SER A 77 22.68 29.07 -18.62
N VAL A 78 21.38 28.80 -18.68
CA VAL A 78 20.81 27.46 -18.46
C VAL A 78 20.93 26.61 -19.72
N LYS A 79 20.72 27.19 -20.91
CA LYS A 79 20.98 26.51 -22.19
C LYS A 79 22.45 26.11 -22.32
N ARG A 80 23.38 26.98 -21.91
CA ARG A 80 24.83 26.72 -21.92
C ARG A 80 25.20 25.56 -21.01
N LYS A 81 24.69 25.52 -19.77
CA LYS A 81 24.89 24.39 -18.85
C LYS A 81 24.32 23.07 -19.37
N LEU A 82 23.11 23.09 -19.93
CA LEU A 82 22.51 21.89 -20.53
C LEU A 82 23.27 21.39 -21.77
N SER A 83 23.80 22.33 -22.56
CA SER A 83 24.65 22.05 -23.72
C SER A 83 25.99 21.43 -23.29
N GLU A 84 26.63 21.98 -22.26
CA GLU A 84 27.87 21.42 -21.66
C GLU A 84 27.65 20.02 -21.08
N MET A 85 26.55 19.79 -20.36
CA MET A 85 26.20 18.45 -19.85
C MET A 85 25.91 17.42 -20.95
N SER A 86 25.58 17.87 -22.15
CA SER A 86 25.24 17.02 -23.29
C SER A 86 26.42 16.85 -24.28
N LYS A 87 27.42 17.74 -24.22
CA LYS A 87 28.65 17.63 -25.00
C LYS A 87 29.36 16.32 -24.65
N GLY A 88 29.73 15.56 -25.69
CA GLY A 88 30.43 14.29 -25.54
C GLY A 88 29.53 13.05 -25.40
N ARG A 89 28.21 13.20 -25.24
CA ARG A 89 27.29 12.04 -25.26
C ARG A 89 27.21 11.46 -26.68
N LYS A 90 27.91 10.36 -26.92
CA LYS A 90 27.79 9.57 -28.16
C LYS A 90 26.63 8.59 -28.03
N LEU A 91 25.72 8.60 -28.99
CA LEU A 91 24.71 7.54 -29.13
C LEU A 91 25.41 6.20 -29.36
N SER A 92 24.85 5.12 -28.79
CA SER A 92 25.38 3.77 -29.01
C SER A 92 25.30 3.39 -30.49
N ASP A 93 26.25 2.58 -30.96
CA ASP A 93 26.32 2.19 -32.37
C ASP A 93 25.09 1.36 -32.79
N GLU A 94 24.45 0.67 -31.85
CA GLU A 94 23.18 -0.01 -32.07
C GLU A 94 22.04 0.98 -32.37
N THR A 95 22.00 2.12 -31.67
CA THR A 95 21.00 3.16 -31.89
C THR A 95 21.22 3.83 -33.25
N LYS A 96 22.48 4.12 -33.62
CA LYS A 96 22.83 4.66 -34.95
C LYS A 96 22.44 3.69 -36.07
N ARG A 97 22.69 2.38 -35.90
CA ARG A 97 22.28 1.34 -36.86
C ARG A 97 20.78 1.26 -37.03
N LYS A 98 20.00 1.24 -35.93
CA LYS A 98 18.53 1.21 -35.99
C LYS A 98 17.96 2.43 -36.70
N MET A 99 18.52 3.61 -36.45
CA MET A 99 18.11 4.85 -37.13
C MET A 99 18.45 4.84 -38.64
N SER A 100 19.62 4.33 -39.02
CA SER A 100 20.03 4.19 -40.43
C SER A 100 19.15 3.19 -41.20
N LEU A 101 18.83 2.04 -40.60
CA LEU A 101 17.95 1.03 -41.19
C LEU A 101 16.54 1.55 -41.46
N ILE A 102 15.99 2.37 -40.56
CA ILE A 102 14.67 3.00 -40.72
C ILE A 102 14.69 4.05 -41.84
N ALA A 103 15.80 4.76 -42.02
CA ALA A 103 15.95 5.75 -43.09
C ALA A 103 16.05 5.09 -44.48
N LYS A 104 16.88 4.03 -44.62
CA LYS A 104 17.04 3.28 -45.87
C LYS A 104 15.74 2.60 -46.32
N LYS A 105 14.95 2.05 -45.40
CA LYS A 105 13.65 1.40 -45.70
C LYS A 105 12.59 2.33 -46.31
N ARG A 106 12.76 3.64 -46.20
CA ARG A 106 11.77 4.63 -46.69
C ARG A 106 12.10 5.22 -48.06
N GLY A 107 13.19 4.76 -48.72
CA GLY A 107 13.57 5.21 -50.06
C GLY A 107 13.81 6.72 -50.19
N MET A 108 13.95 7.43 -49.05
CA MET A 108 13.94 8.89 -49.03
C MET A 108 15.37 9.43 -48.96
N PRO A 109 15.79 10.33 -49.87
CA PRO A 109 17.12 10.92 -49.84
C PRO A 109 17.40 11.59 -48.49
N GLU A 110 18.60 11.35 -47.94
CA GLU A 110 18.98 11.76 -46.57
C GLU A 110 18.77 13.25 -46.32
N LYS A 111 19.05 14.09 -47.32
CA LYS A 111 18.84 15.55 -47.30
C LYS A 111 17.37 15.93 -47.09
N VAL A 112 16.44 15.20 -47.71
CA VAL A 112 15.00 15.43 -47.57
C VAL A 112 14.52 15.00 -46.19
N TRP A 113 15.07 13.90 -45.66
CA TRP A 113 14.78 13.43 -44.31
C TRP A 113 15.26 14.40 -43.23
N ARG A 114 16.51 14.88 -43.30
CA ARG A 114 17.05 15.86 -42.34
C ARG A 114 16.20 17.13 -42.28
N ARG A 115 15.91 17.71 -43.44
CA ARG A 115 15.09 18.92 -43.56
C ARG A 115 13.68 18.73 -42.97
N GLY A 116 13.08 17.55 -43.19
CA GLY A 116 11.79 17.20 -42.59
C GLY A 116 11.84 16.97 -41.08
N VAL A 117 12.95 16.48 -40.53
CA VAL A 117 13.17 16.30 -39.09
C VAL A 117 13.42 17.65 -38.41
N GLU A 118 14.31 18.47 -38.97
CA GLU A 118 14.61 19.84 -38.51
C GLU A 118 13.34 20.69 -38.45
N ALA A 119 12.48 20.62 -39.47
CA ALA A 119 11.22 21.36 -39.50
C ALA A 119 10.23 20.98 -38.36
N ARG A 120 10.37 19.79 -37.76
CA ARG A 120 9.50 19.24 -36.70
C ARG A 120 10.12 19.28 -35.31
N ILE A 121 11.45 19.35 -35.21
CA ILE A 121 12.15 19.43 -33.92
C ILE A 121 11.67 20.68 -33.15
N GLY A 122 11.31 20.48 -31.88
CA GLY A 122 10.92 21.55 -30.96
C GLY A 122 9.50 22.12 -31.15
N LYS A 123 8.78 21.75 -32.21
CA LYS A 123 7.40 22.25 -32.43
C LYS A 123 6.37 21.32 -31.77
N PRO A 124 5.53 21.80 -30.85
CA PRO A 124 4.46 20.98 -30.30
C PRO A 124 3.46 20.62 -31.40
N LEU A 125 2.95 19.39 -31.36
CA LEU A 125 1.86 18.96 -32.24
C LEU A 125 0.68 19.94 -32.12
N THR A 126 0.17 20.38 -33.28
CA THR A 126 -1.02 21.24 -33.35
C THR A 126 -2.22 20.55 -32.70
N GLN A 127 -3.18 21.34 -32.20
CA GLN A 127 -4.40 20.79 -31.60
C GLN A 127 -5.18 19.91 -32.59
N GLU A 128 -5.18 20.28 -33.87
CA GLU A 128 -5.82 19.52 -34.93
C GLU A 128 -5.16 18.15 -35.14
N THR A 129 -3.82 18.10 -35.19
CA THR A 129 -3.09 16.84 -35.35
C THR A 129 -3.26 15.93 -34.13
N LYS A 130 -3.30 16.50 -32.91
CA LYS A 130 -3.64 15.74 -31.70
C LYS A 130 -5.05 15.13 -31.78
N LYS A 131 -6.03 15.88 -32.26
CA LYS A 131 -7.41 15.39 -32.49
C LYS A 131 -7.43 14.26 -33.52
N LYS A 132 -6.70 14.40 -34.64
CA LYS A 132 -6.59 13.36 -35.69
C LYS A 132 -5.96 12.07 -35.15
N ILE A 133 -4.86 12.16 -34.42
CA ILE A 133 -4.21 11.02 -33.76
C ILE A 133 -5.15 10.35 -32.74
N SER A 134 -5.85 11.14 -31.94
CA SER A 134 -6.82 10.63 -30.96
C SER A 134 -7.98 9.89 -31.63
N LYS A 135 -8.54 10.44 -32.72
CA LYS A 135 -9.60 9.80 -33.51
C LYS A 135 -9.11 8.49 -34.14
N ALA A 136 -7.92 8.49 -34.74
CA ALA A 136 -7.32 7.29 -35.35
C ALA A 136 -7.06 6.18 -34.32
N LEU A 137 -6.51 6.52 -33.14
CA LEU A 137 -6.34 5.57 -32.05
C LEU A 137 -7.69 5.01 -31.57
N ARG A 138 -8.72 5.86 -31.46
CA ARG A 138 -10.07 5.42 -31.06
C ARG A 138 -10.66 4.41 -32.06
N LEU A 139 -10.53 4.68 -33.36
CA LEU A 139 -10.99 3.78 -34.43
C LEU A 139 -10.21 2.45 -34.43
N TYR A 140 -8.89 2.52 -34.28
CA TYR A 140 -8.02 1.34 -34.18
C TYR A 140 -8.44 0.42 -33.00
N TRP A 141 -8.66 0.99 -31.81
CA TRP A 141 -9.10 0.23 -30.63
C TRP A 141 -10.57 -0.21 -30.69
N GLN A 142 -11.40 0.44 -31.51
CA GLN A 142 -12.77 -0.01 -31.81
C GLN A 142 -12.78 -1.23 -32.73
N GLN A 143 -11.85 -1.33 -33.67
CA GLN A 143 -11.72 -2.50 -34.57
C GLN A 143 -11.06 -3.68 -33.86
N LYS A 144 -10.08 -3.43 -32.97
CA LYS A 144 -9.46 -4.45 -32.10
C LYS A 144 -10.25 -4.77 -30.82
N LYS A 145 -11.55 -4.50 -30.80
CA LYS A 145 -12.37 -4.60 -29.58
C LYS A 145 -12.40 -6.06 -29.11
N PHE A 146 -11.58 -6.35 -28.12
CA PHE A 146 -11.63 -7.58 -27.36
C PHE A 146 -13.07 -7.80 -26.89
N ASN A 147 -13.69 -8.88 -27.38
CA ASN A 147 -15.08 -9.19 -27.11
C ASN A 147 -15.22 -10.64 -26.63
N ILE A 148 -15.97 -10.82 -25.56
CA ILE A 148 -16.43 -12.14 -25.11
C ILE A 148 -17.95 -12.09 -25.31
N PRO A 149 -18.58 -13.08 -25.98
CA PRO A 149 -20.03 -13.17 -26.08
C PRO A 149 -20.70 -13.10 -24.70
N LYS A 150 -21.89 -12.47 -24.61
CA LYS A 150 -22.60 -12.29 -23.34
C LYS A 150 -22.84 -13.60 -22.61
N ASP A 151 -23.38 -14.60 -23.32
CA ASP A 151 -23.75 -15.90 -22.75
C ASP A 151 -22.53 -16.67 -22.23
N GLU A 152 -21.41 -16.57 -22.95
CA GLU A 152 -20.15 -17.16 -22.52
C GLU A 152 -19.63 -16.47 -21.26
N LEU A 153 -19.63 -15.14 -21.22
CA LEU A 153 -19.20 -14.39 -20.04
C LEU A 153 -20.07 -14.69 -18.81
N GLU A 154 -21.38 -14.80 -19.01
CA GLU A 154 -22.34 -15.15 -17.96
C GLU A 154 -22.15 -16.59 -17.47
N LYS A 155 -21.96 -17.55 -18.38
CA LYS A 155 -21.64 -18.95 -18.04
C LYS A 155 -20.36 -19.04 -17.20
N LEU A 156 -19.27 -18.44 -17.65
CA LEU A 156 -17.99 -18.47 -16.94
C LEU A 156 -18.09 -17.81 -15.56
N TYR A 157 -18.84 -16.71 -15.47
CA TYR A 157 -18.99 -15.98 -14.23
C TYR A 157 -19.96 -16.68 -13.28
N TRP A 158 -21.22 -16.90 -13.63
CA TRP A 158 -22.21 -17.41 -12.68
C TRP A 158 -22.26 -18.94 -12.60
N LYS A 159 -22.13 -19.65 -13.72
CA LYS A 159 -22.24 -21.13 -13.73
C LYS A 159 -20.94 -21.79 -13.29
N GLU A 160 -19.81 -21.38 -13.87
CA GLU A 160 -18.49 -21.96 -13.56
C GLU A 160 -17.78 -21.26 -12.38
N ASN A 161 -18.38 -20.19 -11.83
CA ASN A 161 -17.88 -19.48 -10.66
C ASN A 161 -16.44 -18.93 -10.82
N LEU A 162 -15.98 -18.63 -12.04
CA LEU A 162 -14.64 -18.05 -12.25
C LEU A 162 -14.61 -16.61 -11.74
N SER A 163 -13.51 -16.19 -11.12
CA SER A 163 -13.37 -14.78 -10.74
C SER A 163 -13.13 -13.90 -11.97
N ILE A 164 -13.38 -12.60 -11.84
CA ILE A 164 -13.01 -11.60 -12.87
C ILE A 164 -11.52 -11.70 -13.23
N LYS A 165 -10.67 -12.07 -12.27
CA LYS A 165 -9.23 -12.28 -12.49
C LYS A 165 -8.97 -13.52 -13.33
N ASP A 166 -9.69 -14.61 -13.08
CA ASP A 166 -9.49 -15.87 -13.81
C ASP A 166 -10.00 -15.75 -15.23
N ILE A 167 -11.16 -15.11 -15.43
CA ILE A 167 -11.69 -14.78 -16.76
C ILE A 167 -10.70 -13.87 -17.49
N ALA A 168 -10.21 -12.81 -16.84
CA ALA A 168 -9.21 -11.92 -17.44
C ALA A 168 -7.95 -12.68 -17.88
N LYS A 169 -7.44 -13.59 -17.05
CA LYS A 169 -6.29 -14.44 -17.38
C LYS A 169 -6.60 -15.38 -18.56
N LYS A 170 -7.77 -16.05 -18.54
CA LYS A 170 -8.21 -17.00 -19.57
C LYS A 170 -8.20 -16.38 -20.97
N PHE A 171 -8.59 -15.11 -21.08
CA PHE A 171 -8.68 -14.43 -22.36
C PHE A 171 -7.58 -13.38 -22.61
N GLY A 172 -6.53 -13.33 -21.80
CA GLY A 172 -5.45 -12.34 -21.97
C GLY A 172 -5.91 -10.87 -21.84
N ALA A 173 -7.01 -10.63 -21.13
CA ALA A 173 -7.61 -9.31 -20.97
C ALA A 173 -7.27 -8.67 -19.61
N SER A 174 -7.52 -7.37 -19.50
CA SER A 174 -7.44 -6.71 -18.19
C SER A 174 -8.70 -7.01 -17.36
N LYS A 175 -8.56 -7.05 -16.02
CA LYS A 175 -9.72 -7.13 -15.12
C LYS A 175 -10.75 -6.02 -15.36
N SER A 176 -10.27 -4.85 -15.77
CA SER A 176 -11.11 -3.69 -16.08
C SER A 176 -11.94 -3.91 -17.34
N THR A 177 -11.37 -4.60 -18.33
CA THR A 177 -12.08 -5.01 -19.54
C THR A 177 -13.24 -5.94 -19.19
N ILE A 178 -13.00 -6.96 -18.37
CA ILE A 178 -14.06 -7.88 -17.94
C ILE A 178 -15.14 -7.17 -17.11
N ARG A 179 -14.76 -6.29 -16.18
CA ARG A 179 -15.74 -5.48 -15.42
C ARG A 179 -16.61 -4.62 -16.33
N LYS A 180 -16.01 -4.03 -17.37
CA LYS A 180 -16.72 -3.24 -18.36
C LYS A 180 -17.69 -4.12 -19.15
N LEU A 181 -17.27 -5.27 -19.65
CA LEU A 181 -18.15 -6.22 -20.36
C LEU A 181 -19.34 -6.67 -19.48
N LEU A 182 -19.10 -7.03 -18.21
CA LEU A 182 -20.18 -7.38 -17.28
C LEU A 182 -21.19 -6.23 -17.14
N LYS A 183 -20.71 -4.98 -17.04
CA LYS A 183 -21.57 -3.80 -16.98
C LYS A 183 -22.33 -3.57 -18.29
N ASP A 184 -21.63 -3.59 -19.41
CA ASP A 184 -22.17 -3.31 -20.75
C ASP A 184 -23.24 -4.36 -21.14
N TYR A 185 -23.12 -5.60 -20.66
CA TYR A 185 -24.11 -6.66 -20.86
C TYR A 185 -25.20 -6.76 -19.78
N GLY A 186 -25.15 -5.91 -18.75
CA GLY A 186 -26.10 -5.95 -17.63
C GLY A 186 -25.95 -7.17 -16.72
N ILE A 187 -24.81 -7.88 -16.75
CA ILE A 187 -24.54 -9.02 -15.88
C ILE A 187 -24.21 -8.51 -14.47
N ARG A 188 -25.09 -8.82 -13.51
CA ARG A 188 -24.90 -8.44 -12.10
C ARG A 188 -23.60 -9.01 -11.56
N ARG A 189 -22.82 -8.16 -10.87
CA ARG A 189 -21.61 -8.59 -10.16
C ARG A 189 -21.96 -9.19 -8.80
N ARG A 190 -21.19 -10.19 -8.39
CA ARG A 190 -21.27 -10.78 -7.06
C ARG A 190 -20.97 -9.76 -5.97
N ASN A 191 -21.71 -9.83 -4.89
CA ASN A 191 -21.42 -9.13 -3.66
C ASN A 191 -20.35 -9.88 -2.84
N TYR A 192 -19.98 -9.32 -1.69
CA TYR A 192 -18.94 -9.89 -0.82
C TYR A 192 -19.34 -11.26 -0.25
N LYS A 193 -20.58 -11.41 0.23
CA LYS A 193 -21.10 -12.66 0.81
C LYS A 193 -21.11 -13.80 -0.20
N GLU A 194 -21.65 -13.56 -1.40
CA GLU A 194 -21.67 -14.53 -2.51
C GLU A 194 -20.26 -14.97 -2.89
N THR A 195 -19.32 -14.01 -2.90
CA THR A 195 -17.90 -14.31 -3.18
C THR A 195 -17.31 -15.23 -2.11
N LEU A 196 -17.59 -14.97 -0.83
CA LEU A 196 -17.12 -15.81 0.28
C LEU A 196 -17.74 -17.21 0.25
N GLU A 197 -19.02 -17.33 -0.07
CA GLU A 197 -19.71 -18.62 -0.17
C GLU A 197 -19.10 -19.50 -1.26
N ILE A 198 -18.89 -18.94 -2.46
CA ILE A 198 -18.22 -19.64 -3.57
C ILE A 198 -16.80 -20.06 -3.20
N LEU A 199 -16.03 -19.17 -2.58
CA LEU A 199 -14.67 -19.48 -2.14
C LEU A 199 -14.66 -20.56 -1.06
N SER A 200 -15.59 -20.51 -0.12
CA SER A 200 -15.76 -21.52 0.93
C SER A 200 -16.07 -22.88 0.34
N LYS A 201 -17.04 -22.95 -0.60
CA LYS A 201 -17.38 -24.19 -1.31
C LYS A 201 -16.19 -24.76 -2.06
N LYS A 202 -15.53 -23.96 -2.91
CA LYS A 202 -14.32 -24.37 -3.64
C LYS A 202 -13.19 -24.82 -2.71
N THR A 203 -13.06 -24.18 -1.56
CA THR A 203 -12.08 -24.59 -0.55
C THR A 203 -12.47 -25.95 0.02
N LYS A 204 -13.68 -26.16 0.51
CA LYS A 204 -14.14 -27.45 1.04
C LYS A 204 -13.96 -28.58 0.01
N GLU A 205 -14.38 -28.37 -1.23
CA GLU A 205 -14.17 -29.32 -2.34
C GLU A 205 -12.69 -29.65 -2.53
N ARG A 206 -11.82 -28.63 -2.56
CA ARG A 206 -10.38 -28.83 -2.68
C ARG A 206 -9.80 -29.67 -1.54
N TRP A 207 -10.26 -29.45 -0.30
CA TRP A 207 -9.77 -30.21 0.87
C TRP A 207 -10.15 -31.70 0.83
N GLN A 208 -11.18 -32.08 0.06
CA GLN A 208 -11.59 -33.48 -0.12
C GLN A 208 -10.79 -34.23 -1.18
N LYS A 209 -10.05 -33.53 -2.05
CA LYS A 209 -9.32 -34.17 -3.14
C LYS A 209 -8.00 -34.78 -2.65
N PRO A 210 -7.67 -36.04 -3.00
CA PRO A 210 -6.41 -36.68 -2.62
C PRO A 210 -5.17 -35.88 -3.04
N GLU A 211 -5.19 -35.27 -4.23
CA GLU A 211 -4.11 -34.40 -4.73
C GLU A 211 -3.79 -33.19 -3.82
N SER A 212 -4.75 -32.77 -2.99
CA SER A 212 -4.56 -31.65 -2.06
C SER A 212 -3.95 -32.09 -0.73
N GLU A 213 -3.82 -33.39 -0.46
CA GLU A 213 -3.32 -33.92 0.81
C GLU A 213 -1.96 -33.34 1.19
N LYS A 214 -1.00 -33.31 0.24
CA LYS A 214 0.34 -32.76 0.47
C LYS A 214 0.30 -31.28 0.88
N ILE A 215 -0.62 -30.50 0.30
CA ILE A 215 -0.79 -29.08 0.61
C ILE A 215 -1.48 -28.91 1.97
N VAL A 216 -2.53 -29.70 2.23
CA VAL A 216 -3.26 -29.70 3.50
C VAL A 216 -2.32 -30.07 4.65
N ARG A 217 -1.52 -31.13 4.51
CA ARG A 217 -0.50 -31.54 5.50
C ARG A 217 0.45 -30.38 5.82
N LYS A 218 0.97 -29.67 4.81
CA LYS A 218 1.84 -28.49 5.01
C LYS A 218 1.13 -27.35 5.74
N ILE A 219 -0.14 -27.09 5.44
CA ILE A 219 -0.94 -26.06 6.11
C ILE A 219 -1.12 -26.43 7.59
N VAL A 220 -1.55 -27.66 7.89
CA VAL A 220 -1.74 -28.14 9.26
C VAL A 220 -0.44 -28.09 10.06
N GLN A 221 0.67 -28.58 9.48
CA GLN A 221 2.00 -28.48 10.09
C GLN A 221 2.39 -27.03 10.40
N SER A 222 2.11 -26.10 9.47
CA SER A 222 2.39 -24.68 9.69
C SER A 222 1.49 -24.04 10.76
N LEU A 223 0.23 -24.46 10.88
CA LEU A 223 -0.70 -23.97 11.89
C LEU A 223 -0.32 -24.48 13.29
N ASN A 224 0.21 -25.70 13.39
CA ASN A 224 0.67 -26.29 14.64
C ASN A 224 2.08 -25.83 15.05
N LYS A 225 2.78 -25.06 14.19
CA LYS A 225 4.13 -24.60 14.47
C LYS A 225 4.13 -23.53 15.56
N ARG A 226 4.65 -23.90 16.72
CA ARG A 226 4.88 -23.04 17.89
C ARG A 226 6.39 -22.88 18.16
N PRO A 227 6.88 -21.71 18.59
CA PRO A 227 6.17 -20.44 18.58
C PRO A 227 5.76 -20.02 17.16
N ASN A 228 4.66 -19.29 17.03
CA ASN A 228 4.21 -18.71 15.76
C ASN A 228 5.05 -17.46 15.40
N ASN A 229 4.78 -16.82 14.26
CA ASN A 229 5.54 -15.63 13.83
C ASN A 229 5.40 -14.45 14.81
N THR A 230 4.23 -14.27 15.39
CA THR A 230 3.90 -13.17 16.29
C THR A 230 4.56 -13.37 17.65
N GLU A 231 4.42 -14.56 18.24
CA GLU A 231 5.13 -14.97 19.46
C GLU A 231 6.65 -14.84 19.28
N ARG A 232 7.22 -15.29 18.16
CA ARG A 232 8.66 -15.11 17.87
C ARG A 232 9.09 -13.64 17.88
N LYS A 233 8.26 -12.70 17.42
CA LYS A 233 8.58 -11.27 17.46
C LYS A 233 8.59 -10.75 18.90
N VAL A 234 7.60 -11.13 19.70
CA VAL A 234 7.54 -10.77 21.12
C VAL A 234 8.75 -11.36 21.87
N ALA A 235 9.09 -12.63 21.61
CA ALA A 235 10.28 -13.28 22.17
C ALA A 235 11.57 -12.50 21.85
N LYS A 236 11.73 -12.03 20.61
CA LYS A 236 12.89 -11.20 20.22
C LYS A 236 12.91 -9.86 20.94
N ILE A 237 11.76 -9.23 21.17
CA ILE A 237 11.67 -7.97 21.93
C ILE A 237 12.09 -8.21 23.38
N ILE A 238 11.56 -9.25 24.02
CA ILE A 238 11.93 -9.67 25.38
C ILE A 238 13.45 -9.91 25.49
N GLN A 239 14.01 -10.68 24.54
CA GLN A 239 15.45 -10.97 24.50
C GLN A 239 16.29 -9.69 24.38
N LYS A 240 15.90 -8.76 23.49
CA LYS A 240 16.59 -7.47 23.32
C LYS A 240 16.54 -6.59 24.57
N LEU A 241 15.46 -6.69 25.36
CA LEU A 241 15.30 -5.96 26.62
C LEU A 241 16.04 -6.62 27.79
N GLY A 242 16.58 -7.84 27.62
CA GLY A 242 17.23 -8.58 28.69
C GLY A 242 16.29 -8.99 29.83
N LEU A 243 14.98 -9.13 29.56
CA LEU A 243 13.99 -9.45 30.59
C LEU A 243 13.86 -10.97 30.79
N PRO A 244 13.70 -11.46 32.03
CA PRO A 244 13.68 -12.89 32.34
C PRO A 244 12.28 -13.51 32.12
N PHE A 245 11.73 -13.31 30.93
CA PHE A 245 10.55 -14.04 30.45
C PHE A 245 10.98 -15.24 29.60
N LYS A 246 10.42 -16.41 29.89
CA LYS A 246 10.61 -17.64 29.11
C LYS A 246 9.36 -17.90 28.26
N TYR A 247 9.57 -18.39 27.04
CA TYR A 247 8.46 -18.87 26.20
C TYR A 247 7.90 -20.18 26.76
N THR A 248 6.59 -20.20 26.99
CA THR A 248 5.84 -21.33 27.57
C THR A 248 4.59 -21.70 26.78
N GLY A 249 4.31 -21.00 25.66
CA GLY A 249 3.20 -21.30 24.74
C GLY A 249 3.28 -22.66 24.03
N ASN A 250 4.31 -23.46 24.29
CA ASN A 250 4.39 -24.87 23.94
C ASN A 250 3.72 -25.80 24.98
N GLY A 251 3.15 -25.24 26.05
CA GLY A 251 2.52 -26.00 27.14
C GLY A 251 3.45 -26.45 28.26
N SER A 252 4.69 -25.94 28.31
CA SER A 252 5.64 -26.26 29.39
C SER A 252 5.24 -25.69 30.76
N VAL A 253 4.29 -24.75 30.80
CA VAL A 253 3.67 -24.23 32.03
C VAL A 253 2.16 -24.22 31.84
N VAL A 254 1.43 -24.67 32.86
CA VAL A 254 -0.04 -24.67 32.90
C VAL A 254 -0.51 -23.99 34.20
N ILE A 255 -1.32 -22.95 34.08
CA ILE A 255 -1.91 -22.20 35.20
C ILE A 255 -3.42 -22.25 35.07
N GLY A 256 -4.09 -22.96 35.97
CA GLY A 256 -5.54 -23.08 35.96
C GLY A 256 -6.09 -23.67 34.65
N ARG A 257 -5.44 -24.70 34.09
CA ARG A 257 -5.79 -25.29 32.79
C ARG A 257 -5.56 -24.39 31.56
N ARG A 258 -4.73 -23.33 31.68
CA ARG A 258 -4.28 -22.51 30.53
C ARG A 258 -2.77 -22.48 30.42
N CYS A 259 -2.27 -22.35 29.19
CA CYS A 259 -0.86 -22.23 28.89
C CYS A 259 -0.57 -20.79 28.43
N PRO A 260 0.06 -19.94 29.26
CA PRO A 260 0.47 -18.61 28.81
C PRO A 260 1.55 -18.72 27.71
N ASP A 261 1.64 -17.69 26.85
CA ASP A 261 2.67 -17.66 25.82
C ASP A 261 4.07 -17.44 26.41
N PHE A 262 4.17 -16.58 27.42
CA PHE A 262 5.40 -16.34 28.18
C PHE A 262 5.14 -16.22 29.67
N THR A 263 6.09 -16.69 30.47
CA THR A 263 6.08 -16.59 31.94
C THR A 263 7.36 -15.95 32.45
N TYR A 264 7.26 -15.10 33.46
CA TYR A 264 8.42 -14.55 34.16
C TYR A 264 9.07 -15.64 35.03
N MET A 265 10.40 -15.70 35.05
CA MET A 265 11.12 -16.81 35.69
C MET A 265 11.02 -16.81 37.22
N SER A 266 11.00 -15.63 37.85
CA SER A 266 11.08 -15.48 39.32
C SER A 266 9.84 -14.85 39.94
N GLY A 267 8.74 -14.71 39.18
CA GLY A 267 7.58 -13.94 39.64
C GLY A 267 6.28 -14.34 38.97
N LYS A 268 5.17 -13.91 39.55
CA LYS A 268 3.82 -14.24 39.06
C LYS A 268 3.37 -13.26 37.96
N LYS A 269 4.10 -13.24 36.85
CA LYS A 269 3.79 -12.43 35.66
C LYS A 269 3.73 -13.29 34.41
N VAL A 270 2.72 -13.09 33.57
CA VAL A 270 2.55 -13.78 32.28
C VAL A 270 2.28 -12.79 31.16
N ILE A 271 2.65 -13.18 29.94
CA ILE A 271 2.33 -12.44 28.71
C ILE A 271 1.57 -13.38 27.77
N GLU A 272 0.49 -12.85 27.18
CA GLU A 272 -0.34 -13.50 26.17
C GLU A 272 -0.28 -12.70 24.85
N VAL A 273 -0.19 -13.39 23.72
CA VAL A 273 -0.02 -12.79 22.39
C VAL A 273 -1.25 -13.06 21.52
N PHE A 274 -2.11 -12.05 21.41
CA PHE A 274 -3.41 -12.19 20.76
C PHE A 274 -3.38 -11.87 19.27
N GLY A 275 -4.09 -12.67 18.46
CA GLY A 275 -4.41 -12.36 17.07
C GLY A 275 -5.85 -11.87 16.89
N GLU A 276 -6.07 -10.80 16.12
CA GLU A 276 -7.41 -10.22 15.91
C GLU A 276 -8.44 -11.24 15.38
N PRO A 277 -8.12 -12.13 14.42
CA PRO A 277 -9.11 -13.10 13.92
C PRO A 277 -9.63 -14.09 14.98
N TRP A 278 -8.89 -14.28 16.08
CA TRP A 278 -9.20 -15.24 17.13
C TRP A 278 -9.84 -14.58 18.36
N HIS A 279 -9.49 -13.31 18.63
CA HIS A 279 -9.89 -12.59 19.85
C HIS A 279 -10.71 -11.30 19.59
N GLN A 280 -10.88 -10.88 18.34
CA GLN A 280 -11.63 -9.69 17.90
C GLN A 280 -12.47 -9.95 16.64
N ASN A 281 -12.95 -11.18 16.46
CA ASN A 281 -13.79 -11.54 15.33
C ASN A 281 -15.20 -10.95 15.47
N SER A 282 -15.49 -9.84 14.78
CA SER A 282 -16.82 -9.21 14.76
C SER A 282 -17.93 -10.08 14.17
N PHE A 283 -17.59 -11.21 13.54
CA PHE A 283 -18.54 -12.14 12.94
C PHE A 283 -18.88 -13.35 13.84
N LYS A 284 -18.27 -13.46 15.03
CA LYS A 284 -18.56 -14.54 15.98
C LYS A 284 -18.59 -14.01 17.42
N VAL A 285 -19.57 -14.45 18.20
CA VAL A 285 -19.54 -14.22 19.65
C VAL A 285 -18.33 -14.96 20.23
N ILE A 286 -17.47 -14.22 20.90
CA ILE A 286 -16.26 -14.76 21.52
C ILE A 286 -16.58 -15.06 22.98
N PRO A 287 -16.33 -16.29 23.48
CA PRO A 287 -16.50 -16.59 24.89
C PRO A 287 -15.69 -15.63 25.75
N TYR A 288 -16.23 -15.18 26.90
CA TYR A 288 -15.52 -14.29 27.84
C TYR A 288 -14.11 -14.79 28.17
N SER A 289 -13.96 -16.11 28.33
CA SER A 289 -12.68 -16.76 28.58
C SER A 289 -11.59 -16.45 27.54
N LYS A 290 -11.95 -16.05 26.32
CA LYS A 290 -11.02 -15.72 25.23
C LYS A 290 -10.89 -14.21 24.96
N THR A 291 -11.56 -13.35 25.73
CA THR A 291 -11.34 -11.90 25.64
C THR A 291 -10.07 -11.52 26.39
N GLU A 292 -9.60 -10.28 26.20
CA GLU A 292 -8.47 -9.73 26.95
C GLU A 292 -8.81 -9.67 28.44
N GLU A 293 -10.00 -9.17 28.77
CA GLU A 293 -10.50 -9.03 30.13
C GLU A 293 -10.63 -10.39 30.82
N GLY A 294 -11.24 -11.37 30.16
CA GLY A 294 -11.42 -12.70 30.75
C GLY A 294 -10.13 -13.50 30.87
N THR A 295 -9.14 -13.24 30.00
CA THR A 295 -7.80 -13.82 30.13
C THR A 295 -7.03 -13.19 31.29
N ILE A 296 -7.09 -11.87 31.45
CA ILE A 296 -6.49 -11.18 32.60
C ILE A 296 -7.14 -11.64 33.90
N ALA A 297 -8.47 -11.70 33.95
CA ALA A 297 -9.21 -12.17 35.12
C ALA A 297 -8.89 -13.63 35.48
N HIS A 298 -8.69 -14.50 34.48
CA HIS A 298 -8.25 -15.88 34.69
C HIS A 298 -6.92 -15.92 35.45
N TYR A 299 -5.87 -15.29 34.92
CA TYR A 299 -4.54 -15.34 35.54
C TYR A 299 -4.51 -14.63 36.90
N SER A 300 -5.24 -13.51 37.03
CA SER A 300 -5.38 -12.79 38.29
C SER A 300 -5.97 -13.68 39.41
N ARG A 301 -6.97 -14.51 39.10
CA ARG A 301 -7.53 -15.49 40.05
C ARG A 301 -6.50 -16.49 40.57
N TRP A 302 -5.51 -16.82 39.76
CA TRP A 302 -4.40 -17.71 40.12
C TRP A 302 -3.19 -16.95 40.69
N GLY A 303 -3.35 -15.65 40.97
CA GLY A 303 -2.32 -14.81 41.57
C GLY A 303 -1.25 -14.30 40.59
N PHE A 304 -1.51 -14.34 39.28
CA PHE A 304 -0.61 -13.84 38.24
C PHE A 304 -1.10 -12.52 37.65
N ASP A 305 -0.19 -11.56 37.51
CA ASP A 305 -0.40 -10.40 36.66
C ASP A 305 -0.28 -10.83 35.20
N CYS A 306 -1.19 -10.37 34.34
CA CYS A 306 -1.22 -10.74 32.92
C CYS A 306 -1.13 -9.49 32.03
N LEU A 307 -0.23 -9.53 31.06
CA LEU A 307 -0.14 -8.56 29.98
C LEU A 307 -0.58 -9.18 28.66
N VAL A 308 -1.55 -8.57 27.99
CA VAL A 308 -1.94 -8.97 26.63
C VAL A 308 -1.26 -8.05 25.61
N ILE A 309 -0.62 -8.66 24.60
CA ILE A 309 -0.02 -7.99 23.45
C ILE A 309 -0.77 -8.40 22.19
N TRP A 310 -1.42 -7.45 21.53
CA TRP A 310 -2.11 -7.71 20.27
C TRP A 310 -1.15 -7.71 19.07
N SER A 311 -1.38 -8.61 18.12
CA SER A 311 -0.57 -8.74 16.90
C SER A 311 -0.50 -7.43 16.11
N LYS A 312 -1.56 -6.61 16.07
CA LYS A 312 -1.54 -5.26 15.46
C LYS A 312 -0.59 -4.27 16.14
N GLU A 313 -0.33 -4.41 17.44
CA GLU A 313 0.58 -3.52 18.18
C GLU A 313 2.03 -3.70 17.71
N LEU A 314 2.40 -4.90 17.25
CA LEU A 314 3.74 -5.19 16.72
C LEU A 314 4.09 -4.46 15.42
N LYS A 315 3.19 -3.62 14.87
CA LYS A 315 3.56 -2.65 13.84
C LYS A 315 4.48 -1.55 14.40
N ASP A 316 4.42 -1.31 15.71
CA ASP A 316 5.28 -0.39 16.46
C ASP A 316 5.98 -1.17 17.57
N GLU A 317 7.11 -1.83 17.21
CA GLU A 317 7.88 -2.65 18.15
C GLU A 317 8.40 -1.84 19.34
N THR A 318 8.67 -0.54 19.17
CA THR A 318 9.15 0.34 20.25
C THR A 318 8.08 0.54 21.30
N LYS A 319 6.82 0.77 20.89
CA LYS A 319 5.69 0.87 21.82
C LYS A 319 5.45 -0.43 22.58
N VAL A 320 5.54 -1.58 21.90
CA VAL A 320 5.41 -2.90 22.53
C VAL A 320 6.56 -3.15 23.51
N ALA A 321 7.80 -2.81 23.13
CA ALA A 321 8.97 -2.94 24.00
C ALA A 321 8.80 -2.12 25.29
N LYS A 322 8.35 -0.87 25.17
CA LYS A 322 8.03 -0.03 26.33
C LYS A 322 6.96 -0.68 27.21
N LYS A 323 5.85 -1.15 26.62
CA LYS A 323 4.74 -1.81 27.33
C LYS A 323 5.22 -3.04 28.12
N ILE A 324 6.07 -3.88 27.52
CA ILE A 324 6.66 -5.06 28.18
C ILE A 324 7.63 -4.64 29.29
N SER A 325 8.47 -3.63 29.06
CA SER A 325 9.42 -3.11 30.05
C SER A 325 8.70 -2.50 31.26
N ASP A 326 7.67 -1.70 31.03
CA ASP A 326 6.86 -1.09 32.09
C ASP A 326 6.16 -2.19 32.92
N PHE A 327 5.59 -3.20 32.27
CA PHE A 327 4.96 -4.34 32.93
C PHE A 327 5.95 -5.14 33.81
N ALA A 328 7.18 -5.34 33.34
CA ALA A 328 8.22 -6.02 34.12
C ALA A 328 8.61 -5.25 35.38
N ARG A 329 8.57 -3.90 35.34
CA ARG A 329 9.05 -3.01 36.42
C ARG A 329 8.04 -2.81 37.56
N ILE A 330 6.81 -3.29 37.46
CA ILE A 330 5.77 -3.02 38.47
C ILE A 330 5.72 -4.13 39.55
N LYS A 331 6.47 -3.89 40.63
CA LYS A 331 6.14 -3.93 42.09
C LYS A 331 7.44 -4.15 42.87
N GLY A 332 7.64 -3.30 43.88
CA GLY A 332 8.88 -3.11 44.63
C GLY A 332 9.55 -4.39 45.14
N ALA A 333 10.81 -4.53 44.74
CA ALA A 333 11.88 -5.10 45.55
C ALA A 333 13.15 -4.39 45.04
N SER A 334 13.73 -3.57 45.90
CA SER A 334 15.10 -3.10 45.77
C SER A 334 16.00 -4.31 45.57
N TYR A 335 16.61 -4.42 44.39
CA TYR A 335 17.71 -5.34 44.17
C TYR A 335 18.98 -4.61 44.61
N GLU A 336 19.39 -4.79 45.86
CA GLU A 336 20.77 -4.53 46.26
C GLU A 336 21.57 -5.81 45.93
N PRO A 337 22.63 -5.70 45.13
CA PRO A 337 23.58 -6.79 44.96
C PRO A 337 24.51 -6.85 46.18
N ASP A 338 24.51 -8.00 46.87
CA ASP A 338 25.64 -8.42 47.70
C ASP A 338 26.90 -8.66 46.86
#